data_AF-A0A485KJI5-F1
#
_entry.id   AF-A0A485KJI5-F1
#
_cell.length_a   1.000
_cell.length_b   1.000
_cell.length_c   1.000
_cell.angle_alpha   90.00
_cell.angle_beta   90.00
_cell.angle_gamma   90.00
#
_symmetry.space_group_name_H-M   'P 1'
#
loop_
_entity.id
_entity.type
_entity.pdbx_description
1 polymer ?
#
loop_
_entity_poly.entity_id
_entity_poly.type
_entity_poly.pdbx_seq_one_letter_code
_entity_poly.pdbx_strand_id
1 'polypeptide(L)'
;MCVGSLKPPRRLRALVIRQSAHQRQPMTFAPEYIFATTKFIFVGSLTFVCTWSVPITATRVMSTQAFEPAGMASRLAMYVLPHHFLLAPSPLKQTCGCHLPERKPCLFMDGIGHTKSVPLMSSYPDTWGHIDQHAPCCSSITMARFESIERGWTHDDLQHDFCYAALAVSNHRSQPATNSTVVGKLILITHSMGNLIAAGAAATGKCTFTTDNLTWLVAGLVGYCPLQPAYASIQDIRTVDATLQQKYLAAQAIRRQFISRTMCGTSPAGLGTLGAVGMMAVASMAPFDSAENDGYVTWESCTAGLSDIDDTFGTDAETAVNYKAALNHLDTSFRNGDGKTNDKMPLRWFECTL
;
A
#
# COMPACT_ATOMS: atom_id res chain seq x y z
N MET A 1 -50.71 -5.93 0.27
CA MET A 1 -51.80 -5.01 0.62
C MET A 1 -51.83 -4.85 2.14
N CYS A 2 -52.17 -3.63 2.57
CA CYS A 2 -52.68 -3.25 3.89
C CYS A 2 -51.68 -3.00 5.04
N VAL A 3 -51.61 -1.71 5.35
CA VAL A 3 -51.37 -1.03 6.64
C VAL A 3 -52.07 -1.73 7.81
N GLY A 4 -51.43 -1.78 8.98
CA GLY A 4 -52.10 -2.19 10.22
C GLY A 4 -51.26 -2.19 11.50
N SER A 5 -51.32 -1.08 12.23
CA SER A 5 -51.36 -0.94 13.71
C SER A 5 -50.25 -1.54 14.60
N LEU A 6 -49.51 -0.63 15.24
CA LEU A 6 -48.60 -0.88 16.37
C LEU A 6 -49.38 -1.28 17.65
N LYS A 7 -48.98 -2.39 18.28
CA LYS A 7 -49.25 -2.72 19.69
C LYS A 7 -47.92 -2.96 20.42
N PRO A 8 -47.74 -2.46 21.65
CA PRO A 8 -46.48 -2.59 22.38
C PRO A 8 -46.30 -4.01 22.96
N PRO A 9 -45.04 -4.49 23.14
CA PRO A 9 -44.79 -5.84 23.59
C PRO A 9 -45.07 -6.02 25.09
N ARG A 10 -45.69 -7.16 25.41
CA ARG A 10 -45.95 -7.67 26.76
C ARG A 10 -44.64 -8.08 27.45
N ARG A 11 -44.56 -7.79 28.75
CA ARG A 11 -43.50 -8.22 29.67
C ARG A 11 -43.34 -9.75 29.67
N LEU A 12 -42.17 -10.26 29.32
CA LEU A 12 -41.78 -11.64 29.60
C LEU A 12 -41.31 -11.77 31.05
N ARG A 13 -41.96 -12.67 31.79
CA ARG A 13 -41.60 -13.09 33.14
C ARG A 13 -40.40 -14.05 33.06
N ALA A 14 -39.47 -13.87 34.00
CA ALA A 14 -38.31 -14.71 34.21
C ALA A 14 -38.71 -16.17 34.49
N LEU A 15 -38.08 -17.10 33.76
CA LEU A 15 -38.09 -18.52 34.08
C LEU A 15 -36.89 -18.81 34.98
N VAL A 16 -37.18 -19.08 36.25
CA VAL A 16 -36.23 -19.56 37.25
C VAL A 16 -36.08 -21.07 37.07
N ILE A 17 -34.86 -21.55 36.79
CA ILE A 17 -34.50 -22.95 36.96
C ILE A 17 -33.36 -22.99 37.99
N ARG A 18 -33.64 -23.65 39.12
CA ARG A 18 -32.71 -23.94 40.22
C ARG A 18 -32.32 -25.43 40.20
N GLN A 19 -31.18 -25.69 40.87
CA GLN A 19 -30.55 -26.94 41.31
C GLN A 19 -29.31 -27.32 40.48
N SER A 20 -28.18 -27.74 41.05
CA SER A 20 -27.76 -27.98 42.44
C SER A 20 -26.22 -27.93 42.51
N ALA A 21 -25.68 -27.61 43.68
CA ALA A 21 -24.27 -27.42 43.99
C ALA A 21 -23.52 -28.73 44.29
N HIS A 22 -22.21 -28.76 43.99
CA HIS A 22 -21.19 -29.44 44.78
C HIS A 22 -19.83 -28.73 44.67
N GLN A 23 -19.38 -28.17 45.82
CA GLN A 23 -18.03 -28.08 46.44
C GLN A 23 -16.76 -28.11 45.54
N ARG A 24 -15.65 -27.37 45.78
CA ARG A 24 -15.11 -26.57 46.90
C ARG A 24 -13.90 -25.75 46.39
N GLN A 25 -13.90 -24.43 46.64
CA GLN A 25 -12.84 -23.43 47.00
C GLN A 25 -11.32 -23.61 46.71
N PRO A 26 -10.44 -22.57 46.85
CA PRO A 26 -10.62 -21.10 46.73
C PRO A 26 -9.45 -20.35 46.02
N MET A 27 -9.63 -19.08 45.60
CA MET A 27 -8.66 -17.98 45.83
C MET A 27 -9.23 -16.58 45.44
N THR A 28 -9.62 -15.83 46.49
CA THR A 28 -9.43 -14.39 46.75
C THR A 28 -9.48 -13.32 45.63
N PHE A 29 -10.54 -12.48 45.70
CA PHE A 29 -10.64 -11.03 45.37
C PHE A 29 -9.69 -10.19 46.27
N ALA A 30 -9.20 -8.97 46.03
CA ALA A 30 -9.43 -7.79 45.15
C ALA A 30 -8.29 -6.74 45.47
N PRO A 31 -8.43 -5.41 45.32
CA PRO A 31 -8.60 -4.52 44.14
C PRO A 31 -7.55 -3.35 44.10
N GLU A 32 -7.83 -2.39 43.19
CA GLU A 32 -7.41 -0.96 43.16
C GLU A 32 -6.11 -0.58 42.44
N TYR A 33 -6.24 0.25 41.38
CA TYR A 33 -5.74 1.63 41.38
C TYR A 33 -6.47 2.47 40.31
N ILE A 34 -7.16 3.51 40.76
CA ILE A 34 -7.62 4.67 39.98
C ILE A 34 -6.42 5.61 39.83
N PHE A 35 -6.12 6.11 38.63
CA PHE A 35 -5.66 7.49 38.44
C PHE A 35 -5.98 7.98 37.03
N ALA A 36 -6.87 8.98 36.98
CA ALA A 36 -7.00 9.89 35.87
C ALA A 36 -5.76 10.79 35.79
N THR A 37 -5.25 11.07 34.59
CA THR A 37 -4.69 12.39 34.27
C THR A 37 -4.94 12.76 32.82
N THR A 38 -5.85 13.72 32.67
CA THR A 38 -6.00 14.61 31.53
C THR A 38 -4.70 15.39 31.29
N LYS A 39 -4.26 15.51 30.02
CA LYS A 39 -3.46 16.66 29.56
C LYS A 39 -3.98 17.14 28.21
N PHE A 40 -4.45 18.39 28.21
CA PHE A 40 -4.71 19.22 27.03
C PHE A 40 -3.46 20.04 26.69
N ILE A 41 -3.14 20.20 25.41
CA ILE A 41 -2.58 21.44 24.83
C ILE A 41 -3.21 21.66 23.42
N PHE A 42 -3.91 22.78 23.28
CA PHE A 42 -4.42 23.44 22.04
C PHE A 42 -3.24 24.17 21.33
N VAL A 43 -3.18 24.45 20.02
CA VAL A 43 -4.01 25.32 19.16
C VAL A 43 -3.57 25.10 17.70
N GLY A 44 -4.51 25.07 16.74
CA GLY A 44 -4.21 25.15 15.31
C GLY A 44 -5.41 24.81 14.44
N SER A 45 -6.32 25.76 14.27
CA SER A 45 -7.59 25.62 13.56
C SER A 45 -7.40 25.34 12.07
N LEU A 46 -7.90 24.21 11.57
CA LEU A 46 -8.42 24.12 10.19
C LEU A 46 -9.72 23.32 10.22
N THR A 47 -10.82 24.05 10.41
CA THR A 47 -12.17 23.59 10.07
C THR A 47 -12.22 23.26 8.58
N PHE A 48 -12.38 22.00 8.22
CA PHE A 48 -12.95 21.65 6.92
C PHE A 48 -14.47 21.78 7.00
N VAL A 49 -14.98 22.70 6.20
CA VAL A 49 -16.36 23.13 6.11
C VAL A 49 -17.19 22.05 5.42
N CYS A 50 -18.17 21.47 6.13
CA CYS A 50 -19.38 20.95 5.49
C CYS A 50 -20.21 22.16 5.05
N THR A 51 -20.27 22.46 3.75
CA THR A 51 -21.05 23.58 3.23
C THR A 51 -22.54 23.27 3.26
N TRP A 52 -23.26 23.90 4.18
CA TRP A 52 -24.68 24.25 3.98
C TRP A 52 -24.75 25.76 3.74
N SER A 53 -25.33 26.13 2.60
CA SER A 53 -25.39 27.51 2.09
C SER A 53 -26.52 28.31 2.72
N VAL A 54 -26.23 29.49 3.29
CA VAL A 54 -27.14 30.67 3.36
C VAL A 54 -26.28 31.96 3.38
N PRO A 55 -26.63 33.04 2.65
CA PRO A 55 -25.70 34.13 2.31
C PRO A 55 -25.78 35.32 3.26
N ILE A 56 -24.64 35.93 3.62
CA ILE A 56 -24.60 37.28 4.22
C ILE A 56 -23.39 38.08 3.67
N THR A 57 -23.76 39.05 2.83
CA THR A 57 -23.34 40.46 2.75
C THR A 57 -21.92 40.89 3.15
N ALA A 58 -21.31 41.62 2.21
CA ALA A 58 -20.00 42.27 2.26
C ALA A 58 -19.77 43.22 3.44
N THR A 59 -18.52 43.30 3.94
CA THR A 59 -17.89 44.58 4.29
C THR A 59 -16.36 44.52 4.36
N ARG A 60 -15.78 45.43 3.56
CA ARG A 60 -14.60 46.30 3.76
C ARG A 60 -13.18 45.73 3.90
N VAL A 61 -12.41 46.04 2.86
CA VAL A 61 -10.95 46.12 2.72
C VAL A 61 -10.32 47.12 3.70
N MET A 62 -9.16 46.77 4.26
CA MET A 62 -8.11 47.73 4.65
C MET A 62 -6.72 47.22 4.22
N SER A 63 -6.09 48.03 3.36
CA SER A 63 -4.65 48.15 3.04
C SER A 63 -3.87 48.54 4.31
N THR A 64 -2.57 48.32 4.54
CA THR A 64 -1.30 48.50 3.81
C THR A 64 -0.23 47.69 4.61
N GLN A 65 0.98 47.32 4.17
CA GLN A 65 2.07 48.18 3.68
C GLN A 65 3.27 47.30 3.28
N ALA A 66 3.97 47.73 2.22
CA ALA A 66 5.15 47.10 1.64
C ALA A 66 6.46 47.53 2.34
N PHE A 67 7.49 46.68 2.27
CA PHE A 67 8.88 47.02 2.55
C PHE A 67 9.77 46.42 1.45
N GLU A 68 10.53 47.28 0.78
CA GLU A 68 11.61 47.02 -0.20
C GLU A 68 12.58 48.22 -0.09
N PRO A 69 13.80 48.19 -0.68
CA PRO A 69 14.94 47.33 -0.39
C PRO A 69 16.20 48.18 -0.11
N ALA A 70 17.32 47.55 0.28
CA ALA A 70 18.63 48.20 0.24
C ALA A 70 19.64 47.25 -0.43
N GLY A 71 20.13 47.65 -1.60
CA GLY A 71 21.17 46.94 -2.35
C GLY A 71 22.58 47.41 -1.97
N MET A 72 23.59 46.62 -2.34
CA MET A 72 24.89 47.13 -2.81
C MET A 72 25.72 46.02 -3.48
N ALA A 73 25.94 46.24 -4.78
CA ALA A 73 27.17 46.08 -5.56
C ALA A 73 27.92 44.72 -5.64
N SER A 74 27.92 44.22 -6.88
CA SER A 74 28.74 43.20 -7.50
C SER A 74 30.25 43.52 -7.51
N ARG A 75 31.10 42.50 -7.33
CA ARG A 75 32.48 42.44 -7.87
C ARG A 75 32.75 41.04 -8.42
N LEU A 76 32.78 40.95 -9.76
CA LEU A 76 33.37 39.83 -10.49
C LEU A 76 34.89 39.81 -10.29
N ALA A 77 35.44 38.65 -9.97
CA ALA A 77 36.84 38.32 -10.21
C ALA A 77 36.89 36.98 -10.97
N MET A 78 37.14 37.05 -12.28
CA MET A 78 37.48 35.90 -13.09
C MET A 78 38.89 35.43 -12.69
N TYR A 79 38.99 34.24 -12.10
CA TYR A 79 40.25 33.50 -12.03
C TYR A 79 40.19 32.35 -13.04
N VAL A 80 40.90 32.54 -14.16
CA VAL A 80 41.20 31.50 -15.14
C VAL A 80 42.44 30.77 -14.63
N LEU A 81 42.35 29.45 -14.42
CA LEU A 81 43.51 28.56 -14.27
C LEU A 81 43.37 27.41 -15.28
N PRO A 82 44.40 27.13 -16.10
CA PRO A 82 44.37 26.07 -17.08
C PRO A 82 44.93 24.79 -16.47
N HIS A 83 44.10 23.77 -16.28
CA HIS A 83 44.59 22.41 -16.10
C HIS A 83 43.79 21.47 -17.00
N HIS A 84 44.44 21.05 -18.09
CA HIS A 84 44.10 19.84 -18.80
C HIS A 84 44.34 18.65 -17.86
N PHE A 85 43.31 18.24 -17.13
CA PHE A 85 43.24 16.93 -16.52
C PHE A 85 42.48 16.03 -17.51
N LEU A 86 43.23 15.16 -18.19
CA LEU A 86 42.67 13.97 -18.82
C LEU A 86 42.06 13.11 -17.70
N LEU A 87 40.76 13.29 -17.46
CA LEU A 87 39.99 12.36 -16.67
C LEU A 87 39.91 11.06 -17.48
N ALA A 88 40.65 10.05 -17.03
CA ALA A 88 40.35 8.67 -17.38
C ALA A 88 38.84 8.46 -17.13
N PRO A 89 38.09 7.81 -18.04
CA PRO A 89 36.72 7.47 -17.76
C PRO A 89 36.71 6.63 -16.48
N SER A 90 36.05 7.14 -15.45
CA SER A 90 35.67 6.34 -14.29
C SER A 90 35.00 5.07 -14.81
N PRO A 91 35.23 3.89 -14.21
CA PRO A 91 34.53 2.68 -14.63
C PRO A 91 33.03 2.99 -14.55
N LEU A 92 32.35 2.78 -15.67
CA LEU A 92 30.91 2.98 -15.82
C LEU A 92 30.21 2.40 -14.59
N LYS A 93 29.45 3.23 -13.85
CA LYS A 93 28.44 2.78 -12.88
C LYS A 93 27.73 1.60 -13.51
N GLN A 94 27.82 0.40 -12.92
CA GLN A 94 27.10 -0.76 -13.44
C GLN A 94 25.62 -0.37 -13.52
N THR A 95 25.10 -0.27 -14.74
CA THR A 95 23.67 -0.14 -14.97
C THR A 95 23.06 -1.47 -14.57
N CYS A 96 22.11 -1.45 -13.64
CA CYS A 96 21.36 -2.66 -13.32
C CYS A 96 20.64 -3.17 -14.58
N GLY A 97 20.42 -4.48 -14.64
CA GLY A 97 19.94 -5.16 -15.83
C GLY A 97 19.24 -6.45 -15.46
N CYS A 98 18.63 -7.11 -16.45
CA CYS A 98 17.90 -8.33 -16.17
C CYS A 98 18.82 -9.52 -15.91
N HIS A 99 18.68 -10.15 -14.76
CA HIS A 99 19.38 -11.36 -14.34
C HIS A 99 18.55 -12.64 -14.53
N LEU A 100 17.27 -12.53 -14.91
CA LEU A 100 16.46 -13.67 -15.30
C LEU A 100 17.01 -14.35 -16.58
N PRO A 101 16.90 -15.68 -16.72
CA PRO A 101 17.32 -16.41 -17.92
C PRO A 101 16.64 -15.94 -19.21
N GLU A 102 15.42 -15.42 -19.09
CA GLU A 102 14.65 -14.83 -20.19
C GLU A 102 13.77 -13.69 -19.66
N ARG A 103 13.47 -12.72 -20.52
CA ARG A 103 12.46 -11.70 -20.24
C ARG A 103 11.06 -12.30 -20.26
N LYS A 104 10.19 -11.85 -19.37
CA LYS A 104 8.82 -12.34 -19.21
C LYS A 104 7.81 -11.20 -19.36
N PRO A 105 6.55 -11.46 -19.75
CA PRO A 105 5.49 -10.46 -19.70
C PRO A 105 5.33 -9.94 -18.27
N CYS A 106 5.12 -8.63 -18.12
CA CYS A 106 4.92 -8.00 -16.82
C CYS A 106 3.48 -7.52 -16.68
N LEU A 107 2.85 -7.90 -15.57
CA LEU A 107 1.54 -7.39 -15.16
C LEU A 107 1.71 -6.58 -13.88
N PHE A 108 1.43 -5.29 -13.97
CA PHE A 108 1.38 -4.36 -12.85
C PHE A 108 -0.07 -4.18 -12.43
N MET A 109 -0.39 -4.50 -11.18
CA MET A 109 -1.72 -4.43 -10.62
C MET A 109 -1.74 -3.39 -9.50
N ASP A 110 -2.51 -2.34 -9.73
CA ASP A 110 -2.76 -1.32 -8.71
C ASP A 110 -3.65 -1.86 -7.58
N GLY A 111 -3.67 -1.19 -6.44
CA GLY A 111 -4.51 -1.54 -5.31
C GLY A 111 -5.82 -0.78 -5.26
N ILE A 112 -6.08 -0.21 -4.09
CA ILE A 112 -7.34 0.43 -3.72
C ILE A 112 -7.41 1.88 -4.20
N GLY A 113 -8.61 2.36 -4.53
CA GLY A 113 -8.87 3.77 -4.84
C GLY A 113 -9.48 4.03 -6.23
N HIS A 114 -9.88 2.97 -6.95
CA HIS A 114 -10.46 3.10 -8.29
C HIS A 114 -11.96 2.88 -8.27
N THR A 115 -12.70 3.85 -8.81
CA THR A 115 -14.18 3.78 -8.89
C THR A 115 -14.69 2.94 -10.05
N LYS A 116 -13.83 2.51 -10.98
CA LYS A 116 -14.18 1.74 -12.17
C LYS A 116 -13.03 0.83 -12.62
N SER A 117 -13.39 -0.33 -13.15
CA SER A 117 -12.46 -1.17 -13.91
C SER A 117 -12.28 -0.60 -15.31
N VAL A 118 -11.04 -0.58 -15.80
CA VAL A 118 -10.71 -0.16 -17.16
C VAL A 118 -10.08 -1.32 -17.92
N PRO A 119 -10.11 -1.32 -19.28
CA PRO A 119 -9.36 -2.27 -20.06
C PRO A 119 -7.87 -2.26 -19.70
N LEU A 120 -7.17 -3.37 -19.96
CA LEU A 120 -5.71 -3.47 -19.77
C LEU A 120 -5.00 -2.38 -20.57
N MET A 121 -4.01 -1.73 -19.96
CA MET A 121 -3.28 -0.60 -20.54
C MET A 121 -1.80 -0.93 -20.63
N SER A 122 -1.07 -0.29 -21.56
CA SER A 122 0.39 -0.42 -21.65
C SER A 122 1.15 0.56 -20.75
N SER A 123 0.47 1.59 -20.22
CA SER A 123 1.08 2.57 -19.31
C SER A 123 0.04 3.13 -18.33
N TYR A 124 0.51 3.53 -17.15
CA TYR A 124 -0.30 4.23 -16.16
C TYR A 124 0.58 5.09 -15.23
N PRO A 125 1.02 6.28 -15.70
CA PRO A 125 2.01 7.09 -14.99
C PRO A 125 1.52 7.63 -13.64
N ASP A 126 0.22 7.87 -13.45
CA ASP A 126 -0.28 8.42 -12.17
C ASP A 126 -0.04 7.48 -10.98
N THR A 127 -0.02 6.16 -11.23
CA THR A 127 0.27 5.15 -10.20
C THR A 127 1.68 4.61 -10.32
N TRP A 128 2.18 4.35 -11.52
CA TRP A 128 3.41 3.58 -11.72
C TRP A 128 4.58 4.43 -12.26
N GLY A 129 4.37 5.72 -12.50
CA GLY A 129 5.37 6.57 -13.14
C GLY A 129 5.81 6.04 -14.51
N HIS A 130 7.07 6.27 -14.84
CA HIS A 130 7.70 5.80 -16.08
C HIS A 130 8.39 4.45 -15.91
N ILE A 131 7.70 3.50 -15.27
CA ILE A 131 8.27 2.16 -15.00
C ILE A 131 8.69 1.43 -16.29
N ASP A 132 8.12 1.81 -17.43
CA ASP A 132 8.51 1.32 -18.75
C ASP A 132 9.98 1.55 -19.10
N GLN A 133 10.63 2.52 -18.46
CA GLN A 133 12.05 2.84 -18.65
C GLN A 133 12.96 2.11 -17.66
N HIS A 134 12.39 1.46 -16.64
CA HIS A 134 13.11 0.89 -15.50
C HIS A 134 12.83 -0.60 -15.31
N ALA A 135 12.30 -1.28 -16.33
CA ALA A 135 11.81 -2.65 -16.27
C ALA A 135 12.63 -3.61 -17.16
N PRO A 136 13.94 -3.81 -16.90
CA PRO A 136 14.84 -4.50 -17.83
C PRO A 136 14.49 -5.98 -18.07
N CYS A 137 13.75 -6.61 -17.15
CA CYS A 137 13.28 -8.00 -17.28
C CYS A 137 11.92 -8.16 -17.96
N CYS A 138 11.22 -7.07 -18.28
CA CYS A 138 9.92 -7.14 -18.91
C CYS A 138 10.06 -7.28 -20.44
N SER A 139 9.43 -8.30 -21.03
CA SER A 139 9.28 -8.42 -22.49
C SER A 139 8.11 -7.58 -23.01
N SER A 140 7.12 -7.34 -22.15
CA SER A 140 5.99 -6.45 -22.37
C SER A 140 5.49 -5.93 -21.03
N ILE A 141 4.84 -4.77 -21.03
CA ILE A 141 4.30 -4.15 -19.82
C ILE A 141 2.79 -3.99 -20.00
N THR A 142 2.05 -4.52 -19.05
CA THR A 142 0.60 -4.41 -18.97
C THR A 142 0.21 -3.96 -17.57
N MET A 143 -0.75 -3.03 -17.50
CA MET A 143 -1.27 -2.44 -16.28
C MET A 143 -2.73 -2.87 -16.11
N ALA A 144 -3.06 -3.41 -14.95
CA ALA A 144 -4.41 -3.74 -14.52
C ALA A 144 -4.88 -2.74 -13.45
N ARG A 145 -6.04 -2.14 -13.72
CA ARG A 145 -6.74 -1.25 -12.79
C ARG A 145 -8.20 -1.67 -12.75
N PHE A 146 -8.60 -2.19 -11.61
CA PHE A 146 -9.97 -2.66 -11.36
C PHE A 146 -10.69 -1.69 -10.45
N GLU A 147 -12.02 -1.67 -10.52
CA GLU A 147 -12.83 -1.08 -9.47
C GLU A 147 -12.47 -1.76 -8.14
N SER A 148 -12.07 -0.95 -7.17
CA SER A 148 -11.47 -1.42 -5.92
C SER A 148 -11.90 -0.57 -4.73
N ILE A 149 -12.98 0.19 -4.86
CA ILE A 149 -13.56 1.05 -3.83
C ILE A 149 -14.74 0.34 -3.15
N GLU A 150 -15.64 -0.20 -3.95
CA GLU A 150 -16.80 -0.98 -3.52
C GLU A 150 -16.47 -2.47 -3.36
N ARG A 151 -15.52 -2.97 -4.14
CA ARG A 151 -15.06 -4.36 -4.07
C ARG A 151 -13.78 -4.47 -3.25
N GLY A 152 -13.90 -5.00 -2.04
CA GLY A 152 -12.75 -5.34 -1.19
C GLY A 152 -11.98 -6.56 -1.70
N TRP A 153 -10.79 -6.81 -1.14
CA TRP A 153 -9.88 -7.85 -1.64
C TRP A 153 -10.43 -9.30 -1.59
N THR A 154 -11.46 -9.53 -0.78
CA THR A 154 -12.14 -10.83 -0.67
C THR A 154 -13.31 -10.99 -1.64
N HIS A 155 -13.59 -9.98 -2.48
CA HIS A 155 -14.69 -10.00 -3.43
C HIS A 155 -14.40 -10.96 -4.59
N ASP A 156 -15.34 -11.85 -4.87
CA ASP A 156 -15.17 -12.94 -5.84
C ASP A 156 -14.87 -12.43 -7.25
N ASP A 157 -15.67 -11.47 -7.75
CA ASP A 157 -15.46 -10.89 -9.08
C ASP A 157 -14.14 -10.15 -9.21
N LEU A 158 -13.64 -9.51 -8.15
CA LEU A 158 -12.37 -8.78 -8.21
C LEU A 158 -11.19 -9.76 -8.29
N GLN A 159 -11.27 -10.89 -7.58
CA GLN A 159 -10.31 -11.98 -7.72
C GLN A 159 -10.38 -12.63 -9.11
N HIS A 160 -11.59 -12.77 -9.68
CA HIS A 160 -11.78 -13.27 -11.03
C HIS A 160 -11.19 -12.32 -12.10
N ASP A 161 -11.47 -11.01 -12.00
CA ASP A 161 -10.93 -9.97 -12.88
C ASP A 161 -9.39 -10.00 -12.89
N PHE A 162 -8.78 -10.13 -11.71
CA PHE A 162 -7.33 -10.27 -11.58
C PHE A 162 -6.81 -11.53 -12.31
N CYS A 163 -7.40 -12.70 -12.05
CA CYS A 163 -6.97 -13.94 -12.69
C CYS A 163 -7.16 -13.90 -14.21
N TYR A 164 -8.25 -13.30 -14.69
CA TYR A 164 -8.49 -13.09 -16.12
C TYR A 164 -7.36 -12.26 -16.75
N ALA A 165 -6.95 -11.17 -16.10
CA ALA A 165 -5.83 -10.35 -16.56
C ALA A 165 -4.49 -11.11 -16.53
N ALA A 166 -4.20 -11.83 -15.45
CA ALA A 166 -2.97 -12.62 -15.32
C ALA A 166 -2.85 -13.68 -16.43
N LEU A 167 -3.94 -14.41 -16.70
CA LEU A 167 -4.00 -15.42 -17.75
C LEU A 167 -3.89 -14.81 -19.16
N ALA A 168 -4.50 -13.64 -19.40
CA ALA A 168 -4.40 -12.96 -20.68
C ALA A 168 -2.95 -12.53 -20.97
N VAL A 169 -2.30 -11.90 -20.00
CA VAL A 169 -0.92 -11.40 -20.13
C VAL A 169 0.09 -12.54 -20.23
N SER A 170 -0.01 -13.56 -19.38
CA SER A 170 0.95 -14.67 -19.36
C SER A 170 0.94 -15.50 -20.64
N ASN A 171 -0.18 -15.53 -21.35
CA ASN A 171 -0.36 -16.31 -22.57
C ASN A 171 -0.21 -15.48 -23.86
N HIS A 172 0.12 -14.18 -23.76
CA HIS A 172 0.13 -13.24 -24.89
C HIS A 172 -1.19 -13.24 -25.68
N ARG A 173 -2.34 -13.31 -24.99
CA ARG A 173 -3.65 -13.32 -25.64
C ARG A 173 -4.50 -12.14 -25.19
N SER A 174 -5.33 -11.63 -26.09
CA SER A 174 -6.35 -10.62 -25.79
C SER A 174 -7.48 -11.18 -24.88
N GLN A 175 -7.58 -12.51 -24.77
CA GLN A 175 -8.54 -13.23 -23.94
C GLN A 175 -7.90 -14.54 -23.42
N PRO A 176 -8.13 -14.95 -22.17
CA PRO A 176 -7.62 -16.22 -21.65
C PRO A 176 -8.20 -17.40 -22.43
N ALA A 177 -7.42 -18.48 -22.57
CA ALA A 177 -7.96 -19.72 -23.12
C ALA A 177 -9.10 -20.20 -22.22
N THR A 178 -10.25 -20.53 -22.80
CA THR A 178 -11.55 -20.72 -22.11
C THR A 178 -11.56 -21.78 -21.00
N ASN A 179 -10.49 -22.58 -20.85
CA ASN A 179 -10.37 -23.63 -19.83
C ASN A 179 -9.03 -23.61 -19.06
N SER A 180 -8.17 -22.60 -19.22
CA SER A 180 -6.88 -22.55 -18.49
C SER A 180 -7.02 -21.75 -17.20
N THR A 181 -6.79 -22.39 -16.06
CA THR A 181 -6.65 -21.72 -14.75
C THR A 181 -5.19 -21.51 -14.36
N VAL A 182 -4.25 -22.11 -15.09
CA VAL A 182 -2.81 -22.00 -14.81
C VAL A 182 -2.24 -20.76 -15.51
N VAL A 183 -1.67 -19.85 -14.72
CA VAL A 183 -0.96 -18.67 -15.22
C VAL A 183 0.42 -19.11 -15.72
N GLY A 184 0.74 -18.71 -16.96
CA GLY A 184 2.02 -19.01 -17.61
C GLY A 184 3.17 -18.14 -17.09
N LYS A 185 4.17 -17.89 -17.95
CA LYS A 185 5.33 -17.04 -17.61
C LYS A 185 4.87 -15.60 -17.36
N LEU A 186 5.11 -15.10 -16.15
CA LEU A 186 4.67 -13.77 -15.74
C LEU A 186 5.60 -13.18 -14.67
N ILE A 187 5.95 -11.92 -14.81
CA ILE A 187 6.39 -11.08 -13.68
C ILE A 187 5.16 -10.33 -13.21
N LEU A 188 4.69 -10.64 -12.01
CA LEU A 188 3.55 -9.99 -11.39
C LEU A 188 4.06 -8.93 -10.44
N ILE A 189 3.61 -7.69 -10.59
CA ILE A 189 3.91 -6.59 -9.68
C ILE A 189 2.59 -6.13 -9.11
N THR A 190 2.39 -6.29 -7.81
CA THR A 190 1.17 -5.84 -7.14
C THR A 190 1.50 -4.73 -6.16
N HIS A 191 0.62 -3.74 -6.07
CA HIS A 191 0.68 -2.68 -5.07
C HIS A 191 -0.56 -2.76 -4.20
N SER A 192 -0.42 -2.46 -2.92
CA SER A 192 -1.52 -2.20 -2.01
C SER A 192 -2.45 -3.38 -1.85
N MET A 193 -3.75 -3.14 -1.94
CA MET A 193 -4.76 -4.15 -1.87
C MET A 193 -4.59 -5.17 -2.99
N GLY A 194 -3.89 -4.82 -4.08
CA GLY A 194 -3.50 -5.72 -5.15
C GLY A 194 -2.77 -6.97 -4.66
N ASN A 195 -1.96 -6.85 -3.61
CA ASN A 195 -1.26 -7.99 -3.00
C ASN A 195 -2.26 -9.00 -2.43
N LEU A 196 -3.25 -8.51 -1.68
CA LEU A 196 -4.29 -9.33 -1.07
C LEU A 196 -5.26 -9.89 -2.10
N ILE A 197 -5.58 -9.13 -3.15
CA ILE A 197 -6.44 -9.63 -4.24
C ILE A 197 -5.74 -10.79 -4.96
N ALA A 198 -4.47 -10.61 -5.35
CA ALA A 198 -3.72 -11.64 -6.05
C ALA A 198 -3.52 -12.90 -5.18
N ALA A 199 -3.16 -12.71 -3.90
CA ALA A 199 -3.00 -13.83 -2.98
C ALA A 199 -4.34 -14.52 -2.67
N GLY A 200 -5.40 -13.74 -2.49
CA GLY A 200 -6.75 -14.23 -2.28
C GLY A 200 -7.26 -15.03 -3.47
N ALA A 201 -7.04 -14.56 -4.70
CA ALA A 201 -7.44 -15.24 -5.92
C ALA A 201 -6.74 -16.60 -6.10
N ALA A 202 -5.45 -16.68 -5.76
CA ALA A 202 -4.73 -17.94 -5.72
C ALA A 202 -5.23 -18.87 -4.62
N ALA A 203 -5.45 -18.35 -3.40
CA ALA A 203 -5.92 -19.11 -2.25
C ALA A 203 -7.34 -19.68 -2.45
N THR A 204 -8.19 -18.99 -3.21
CA THR A 204 -9.54 -19.44 -3.56
C THR A 204 -9.58 -20.29 -4.84
N GLY A 205 -8.43 -20.52 -5.48
CA GLY A 205 -8.32 -21.38 -6.67
C GLY A 205 -8.89 -20.76 -7.95
N LYS A 206 -9.05 -19.42 -8.02
CA LYS A 206 -9.49 -18.72 -9.25
C LYS A 206 -8.46 -18.85 -10.37
N CYS A 207 -7.19 -18.85 -9.99
CA CYS A 207 -6.08 -19.20 -10.87
C CYS A 207 -4.94 -19.80 -10.04
N THR A 208 -4.06 -20.53 -10.70
CA THR A 208 -2.91 -21.19 -10.08
C THR A 208 -1.62 -20.68 -10.71
N PHE A 209 -0.65 -20.38 -9.85
CA PHE A 209 0.69 -20.01 -10.26
C PHE A 209 1.65 -21.19 -10.11
N THR A 210 2.68 -21.23 -10.93
CA THR A 210 3.79 -22.19 -10.81
C THR A 210 5.08 -21.43 -10.53
N THR A 211 5.87 -21.88 -9.55
CA THR A 211 7.10 -21.21 -9.07
C THR A 211 8.12 -20.94 -10.17
N ASP A 212 8.22 -21.83 -11.17
CA ASP A 212 9.21 -21.69 -12.26
C ASP A 212 8.84 -20.57 -13.25
N ASN A 213 7.55 -20.26 -13.36
CA ASN A 213 7.02 -19.31 -14.34
C ASN A 213 6.68 -17.94 -13.73
N LEU A 214 6.47 -17.85 -12.42
CA LEU A 214 6.08 -16.63 -11.74
C LEU A 214 7.27 -15.93 -11.07
N THR A 215 7.38 -14.63 -11.28
CA THR A 215 8.19 -13.74 -10.45
C THR A 215 7.29 -12.68 -9.85
N TRP A 216 7.08 -12.69 -8.54
CA TRP A 216 6.09 -11.80 -7.90
C TRP A 216 6.74 -10.76 -7.00
N LEU A 217 6.44 -9.49 -7.29
CA LEU A 217 6.82 -8.28 -6.57
C LEU A 217 5.60 -7.62 -5.89
N VAL A 218 5.81 -7.08 -4.69
CA VAL A 218 4.76 -6.49 -3.85
C VAL A 218 5.20 -5.13 -3.31
N ALA A 219 4.30 -4.14 -3.33
CA ALA A 219 4.43 -2.81 -2.74
C ALA A 219 3.18 -2.41 -1.91
N GLY A 220 3.26 -1.50 -0.89
CA GLY A 220 2.31 -1.32 0.26
C GLY A 220 0.87 -0.80 -0.04
N LEU A 221 -0.01 -0.44 0.94
CA LEU A 221 -1.47 -0.03 0.84
C LEU A 221 -1.94 1.48 0.88
N VAL A 222 -2.85 2.02 0.03
CA VAL A 222 -3.45 3.42 0.12
C VAL A 222 -4.81 3.48 0.88
N GLY A 223 -5.24 4.65 1.41
CA GLY A 223 -6.52 4.93 2.12
C GLY A 223 -7.20 6.29 1.80
N TYR A 224 -8.54 6.42 1.78
CA TYR A 224 -9.29 7.71 1.85
C TYR A 224 -10.60 7.56 2.65
N CYS A 225 -11.13 8.65 3.20
CA CYS A 225 -12.39 8.75 3.95
C CYS A 225 -13.49 9.43 3.10
N PRO A 226 -14.78 9.01 3.11
CA PRO A 226 -15.44 8.03 3.98
C PRO A 226 -14.98 6.59 3.73
N LEU A 227 -15.10 5.74 4.76
CA LEU A 227 -14.69 4.34 4.72
C LEU A 227 -15.54 3.56 3.72
N GLN A 228 -15.05 3.45 2.48
CA GLN A 228 -15.67 2.62 1.45
C GLN A 228 -15.48 1.13 1.78
N PRO A 229 -16.33 0.22 1.25
CA PRO A 229 -16.30 -1.20 1.61
C PRO A 229 -14.93 -1.85 1.43
N ALA A 230 -14.17 -1.44 0.42
CA ALA A 230 -12.82 -1.95 0.21
C ALA A 230 -11.86 -1.53 1.34
N TYR A 231 -11.94 -0.29 1.84
CA TYR A 231 -11.15 0.15 2.99
C TYR A 231 -11.58 -0.59 4.27
N ALA A 232 -12.88 -0.84 4.45
CA ALA A 232 -13.39 -1.64 5.57
C ALA A 232 -12.93 -3.11 5.51
N SER A 233 -12.59 -3.62 4.32
CA SER A 233 -12.12 -5.00 4.13
C SER A 233 -10.66 -5.21 4.52
N ILE A 234 -9.90 -4.14 4.77
CA ILE A 234 -8.47 -4.19 5.07
C ILE A 234 -8.26 -3.71 6.50
N GLN A 235 -8.09 -4.68 7.39
CA GLN A 235 -7.93 -4.43 8.83
C GLN A 235 -6.73 -5.22 9.34
N ASP A 236 -6.28 -4.89 10.54
CA ASP A 236 -5.26 -5.69 11.22
C ASP A 236 -5.81 -7.11 11.46
N ILE A 237 -5.01 -8.13 11.14
CA ILE A 237 -5.39 -9.54 11.28
C ILE A 237 -5.80 -9.91 12.72
N ARG A 238 -5.34 -9.15 13.72
CA ARG A 238 -5.66 -9.35 15.14
C ARG A 238 -7.03 -8.81 15.54
N THR A 239 -7.62 -7.91 14.74
CA THR A 239 -8.89 -7.24 15.07
C THR A 239 -10.10 -7.81 14.32
N VAL A 240 -9.87 -8.67 13.33
CA VAL A 240 -10.94 -9.25 12.49
C VAL A 240 -11.54 -10.53 13.07
N ASP A 241 -12.70 -10.93 12.56
CA ASP A 241 -13.29 -12.22 12.91
C ASP A 241 -12.47 -13.41 12.38
N ALA A 242 -12.79 -14.61 12.89
CA ALA A 242 -12.09 -15.83 12.51
C ALA A 242 -12.17 -16.14 11.00
N THR A 243 -13.25 -15.74 10.33
CA THR A 243 -13.43 -16.00 8.89
C THR A 243 -12.44 -15.17 8.07
N LEU A 244 -12.34 -13.87 8.35
CA LEU A 244 -11.42 -12.99 7.66
C LEU A 244 -9.97 -13.26 8.07
N GLN A 245 -9.73 -13.65 9.32
CA GLN A 245 -8.41 -14.11 9.78
C GLN A 245 -7.91 -15.31 8.97
N GLN A 246 -8.75 -16.32 8.72
CA GLN A 246 -8.38 -17.47 7.90
C GLN A 246 -8.03 -17.07 6.45
N LYS A 247 -8.75 -16.09 5.88
CA LYS A 247 -8.41 -15.57 4.55
C LYS A 247 -7.03 -14.91 4.54
N TYR A 248 -6.68 -14.14 5.57
CA TYR A 248 -5.34 -13.56 5.70
C TYR A 248 -4.26 -14.63 5.81
N LEU A 249 -4.47 -15.66 6.64
CA LEU A 249 -3.52 -16.76 6.78
C LEU A 249 -3.32 -17.52 5.46
N ALA A 250 -4.41 -17.77 4.72
CA ALA A 250 -4.34 -18.38 3.39
C ALA A 250 -3.58 -17.49 2.39
N ALA A 251 -3.83 -16.18 2.40
CA ALA A 251 -3.10 -15.22 1.57
C ALA A 251 -1.60 -15.17 1.93
N GLN A 252 -1.25 -15.21 3.21
CA GLN A 252 0.15 -15.27 3.69
C GLN A 252 0.84 -16.58 3.26
N ALA A 253 0.13 -17.72 3.27
CA ALA A 253 0.67 -18.99 2.80
C ALA A 253 1.01 -18.95 1.29
N ILE A 254 0.12 -18.38 0.47
CA ILE A 254 0.38 -18.13 -0.96
C ILE A 254 1.57 -17.19 -1.13
N ARG A 255 1.60 -16.08 -0.40
CA ARG A 255 2.69 -15.09 -0.45
C ARG A 255 4.04 -15.78 -0.17
N ARG A 256 4.13 -16.56 0.90
CA ARG A 256 5.33 -17.31 1.28
C ARG A 256 5.79 -18.27 0.18
N GLN A 257 4.86 -18.88 -0.55
CA GLN A 257 5.16 -19.84 -1.60
C GLN A 257 5.66 -19.20 -2.89
N PHE A 258 5.13 -18.03 -3.25
CA PHE A 258 5.27 -17.49 -4.61
C PHE A 258 6.00 -16.14 -4.71
N ILE A 259 6.16 -15.41 -3.61
CA ILE A 259 6.82 -14.11 -3.68
C ILE A 259 8.30 -14.27 -3.97
N SER A 260 8.81 -13.47 -4.91
CA SER A 260 10.22 -13.53 -5.31
C SER A 260 11.02 -12.40 -4.68
N ARG A 261 10.42 -11.21 -4.60
CA ARG A 261 10.98 -10.04 -3.90
C ARG A 261 9.85 -9.19 -3.34
N THR A 262 10.17 -8.45 -2.29
CA THR A 262 9.21 -7.58 -1.59
C THR A 262 9.84 -6.23 -1.31
N MET A 263 9.08 -5.15 -1.50
CA MET A 263 9.44 -3.83 -1.00
C MET A 263 8.47 -3.42 0.11
N CYS A 264 9.03 -3.11 1.29
CA CYS A 264 8.28 -2.63 2.44
C CYS A 264 8.74 -1.22 2.83
N GLY A 265 7.78 -0.29 2.88
CA GLY A 265 8.01 1.09 3.31
C GLY A 265 8.05 1.21 4.83
N THR A 266 8.96 2.03 5.36
CA THR A 266 9.15 2.25 6.80
C THR A 266 8.99 3.70 7.21
N SER A 267 8.74 4.61 6.27
CA SER A 267 8.65 6.04 6.56
C SER A 267 7.43 6.68 5.91
N PRO A 268 6.47 7.24 6.67
CA PRO A 268 5.35 7.98 6.09
C PRO A 268 5.78 9.27 5.39
N ALA A 269 6.98 9.78 5.70
CA ALA A 269 7.55 10.92 4.98
C ALA A 269 8.08 10.53 3.60
N GLY A 270 8.68 9.34 3.48
CA GLY A 270 9.20 8.81 2.23
C GLY A 270 10.18 9.75 1.53
N LEU A 271 9.94 10.00 0.24
CA LEU A 271 10.71 10.89 -0.61
C LEU A 271 10.44 12.39 -0.36
N GLY A 272 9.49 12.75 0.49
CA GLY A 272 9.14 14.15 0.78
C GLY A 272 8.35 14.83 -0.35
N THR A 273 7.60 14.06 -1.14
CA THR A 273 6.69 14.59 -2.17
C THR A 273 5.42 15.17 -1.56
N LEU A 274 4.57 15.83 -2.38
CA LEU A 274 3.28 16.37 -1.90
C LEU A 274 2.39 15.32 -1.23
N GLY A 275 2.47 14.06 -1.66
CA GLY A 275 1.75 12.94 -1.06
C GLY A 275 2.18 12.64 0.38
N ALA A 276 3.41 12.97 0.77
CA ALA A 276 3.95 12.70 2.10
C ALA A 276 3.17 13.40 3.22
N VAL A 277 2.61 14.59 2.96
CA VAL A 277 1.79 15.31 3.96
C VAL A 277 0.56 14.48 4.34
N GLY A 278 -0.11 13.90 3.34
CA GLY A 278 -1.25 13.00 3.58
C GLY A 278 -0.85 11.75 4.34
N MET A 279 0.25 11.11 3.95
CA MET A 279 0.77 9.89 4.59
C MET A 279 1.17 10.13 6.05
N MET A 280 1.86 11.23 6.33
CA MET A 280 2.22 11.62 7.70
C MET A 280 0.98 11.94 8.55
N ALA A 281 -0.03 12.61 7.98
CA ALA A 281 -1.28 12.88 8.68
C ALA A 281 -1.99 11.58 9.06
N VAL A 282 -2.13 10.64 8.13
CA VAL A 282 -2.72 9.33 8.43
C VAL A 282 -1.91 8.59 9.49
N ALA A 283 -0.58 8.51 9.35
CA ALA A 283 0.27 7.86 10.35
C ALA A 283 0.15 8.47 11.75
N SER A 284 -0.10 9.78 11.86
CA SER A 284 -0.30 10.46 13.14
C SER A 284 -1.67 10.21 13.77
N MET A 285 -2.67 9.83 12.96
CA MET A 285 -4.05 9.61 13.41
C MET A 285 -4.36 8.12 13.61
N ALA A 286 -3.67 7.25 12.89
CA ALA A 286 -3.83 5.82 13.00
C ALA A 286 -3.16 5.28 14.29
N PRO A 287 -3.81 4.36 15.01
CA PRO A 287 -3.22 3.72 16.19
C PRO A 287 -2.24 2.63 15.77
N PHE A 288 -1.17 2.98 15.04
CA PHE A 288 -0.13 2.02 14.71
C PHE A 288 0.68 1.66 15.95
N ASP A 289 0.84 0.36 16.20
CA ASP A 289 1.66 -0.15 17.30
C ASP A 289 3.18 0.02 17.03
N SER A 290 3.56 0.45 15.81
CA SER A 290 4.94 0.52 15.33
C SER A 290 5.27 1.88 14.70
N ALA A 291 6.45 2.39 15.02
CA ALA A 291 6.99 3.61 14.41
C ALA A 291 7.42 3.38 12.95
N GLU A 292 7.70 2.14 12.54
CA GLU A 292 8.01 1.78 11.16
C GLU A 292 6.71 1.51 10.39
N ASN A 293 6.29 2.45 9.55
CA ASN A 293 5.13 2.32 8.68
C ASN A 293 5.29 3.20 7.45
N ASP A 294 4.57 2.89 6.38
CA ASP A 294 4.60 3.67 5.13
C ASP A 294 3.54 4.80 5.10
N GLY A 295 2.79 5.00 6.18
CA GLY A 295 1.61 5.88 6.22
C GLY A 295 0.29 5.13 6.36
N TYR A 296 0.24 3.85 5.96
CA TYR A 296 -0.96 3.02 6.03
C TYR A 296 -0.68 1.60 6.53
N VAL A 297 0.48 1.04 6.22
CA VAL A 297 0.87 -0.32 6.55
C VAL A 297 2.08 -0.27 7.47
N THR A 298 1.99 -0.97 8.60
CA THR A 298 3.14 -1.14 9.48
C THR A 298 4.12 -2.15 8.91
N TRP A 299 5.37 -2.07 9.35
CA TRP A 299 6.41 -3.02 8.99
C TRP A 299 5.96 -4.48 9.15
N GLU A 300 5.38 -4.82 10.30
CA GLU A 300 4.96 -6.18 10.64
C GLU A 300 3.85 -6.70 9.72
N SER A 301 2.95 -5.81 9.28
CA SER A 301 1.90 -6.14 8.34
C SER A 301 2.46 -6.37 6.93
N CYS A 302 3.46 -5.58 6.52
CA CYS A 302 4.09 -5.74 5.21
C CYS A 302 4.95 -7.02 5.10
N THR A 303 5.67 -7.37 6.17
CA THR A 303 6.52 -8.58 6.22
C THR A 303 5.75 -9.83 6.62
N ALA A 304 4.45 -9.74 6.89
CA ALA A 304 3.63 -10.89 7.26
C ALA A 304 3.71 -12.04 6.23
N GLY A 305 3.91 -13.26 6.72
CA GLY A 305 4.15 -14.46 5.90
C GLY A 305 5.60 -14.60 5.39
N LEU A 306 6.46 -13.61 5.68
CA LEU A 306 7.88 -13.57 5.32
C LEU A 306 8.78 -13.29 6.54
N SER A 307 8.23 -13.21 7.74
CA SER A 307 9.00 -12.81 8.94
C SER A 307 10.05 -13.83 9.38
N ASP A 308 9.92 -15.09 8.97
CA ASP A 308 10.95 -16.11 9.19
C ASP A 308 12.05 -16.11 8.10
N ILE A 309 11.92 -15.25 7.09
CA ILE A 309 12.97 -14.90 6.15
C ILE A 309 13.47 -13.46 6.38
N ASP A 310 13.20 -12.85 7.54
CA ASP A 310 13.53 -11.44 7.84
C ASP A 310 15.01 -11.09 7.63
N ASP A 311 15.93 -12.06 7.74
CA ASP A 311 17.36 -11.93 7.41
C ASP A 311 17.64 -11.56 5.93
N THR A 312 16.60 -11.54 5.08
CA THR A 312 16.69 -11.17 3.66
C THR A 312 16.32 -9.71 3.37
N PHE A 313 15.85 -8.95 4.37
CA PHE A 313 15.53 -7.53 4.19
C PHE A 313 16.77 -6.66 4.31
N GLY A 314 17.12 -5.96 3.24
CA GLY A 314 18.23 -5.01 3.17
C GLY A 314 17.75 -3.61 2.80
N THR A 315 18.54 -2.60 3.16
CA THR A 315 18.28 -1.19 2.83
C THR A 315 19.03 -0.72 1.58
N ASP A 316 19.83 -1.60 0.98
CA ASP A 316 20.63 -1.27 -0.19
C ASP A 316 19.89 -1.63 -1.48
N ALA A 317 19.54 -0.64 -2.30
CA ALA A 317 18.75 -0.85 -3.50
C ALA A 317 19.40 -1.81 -4.52
N GLU A 318 20.73 -1.93 -4.56
CA GLU A 318 21.39 -2.76 -5.57
C GLU A 318 21.51 -4.22 -5.14
N THR A 319 21.55 -4.48 -3.83
CA THR A 319 21.87 -5.80 -3.28
C THR A 319 20.76 -6.44 -2.45
N ALA A 320 19.77 -5.65 -2.02
CA ALA A 320 18.67 -6.16 -1.20
C ALA A 320 17.73 -7.07 -2.01
N VAL A 321 17.59 -8.32 -1.57
CA VAL A 321 16.58 -9.25 -2.11
C VAL A 321 15.19 -8.76 -1.70
N ASN A 322 14.96 -8.54 -0.42
CA ASN A 322 13.77 -7.85 0.06
C ASN A 322 14.16 -6.45 0.53
N TYR A 323 13.44 -5.42 0.10
CA TYR A 323 13.84 -4.04 0.29
C TYR A 323 13.13 -3.41 1.47
N LYS A 324 13.91 -3.11 2.51
CA LYS A 324 13.51 -2.27 3.64
C LYS A 324 13.74 -0.81 3.24
N ALA A 325 12.69 -0.16 2.77
CA ALA A 325 12.79 1.14 2.12
C ALA A 325 12.23 2.24 3.03
N ALA A 326 12.96 3.34 3.21
CA ALA A 326 12.48 4.57 3.86
C ALA A 326 11.55 5.36 2.92
N LEU A 327 10.56 4.67 2.38
CA LEU A 327 9.56 5.14 1.43
C LEU A 327 8.19 5.19 2.08
N ASN A 328 7.40 6.18 1.68
CA ASN A 328 5.99 6.22 2.04
C ASN A 328 5.20 5.34 1.08
N HIS A 329 3.95 5.21 1.41
CA HIS A 329 3.07 4.29 0.77
C HIS A 329 2.96 4.51 -0.75
N LEU A 330 2.83 5.77 -1.19
CA LEU A 330 2.77 6.12 -2.60
C LEU A 330 4.12 5.90 -3.30
N ASP A 331 5.23 6.19 -2.64
CA ASP A 331 6.56 6.05 -3.23
C ASP A 331 6.88 4.58 -3.59
N THR A 332 6.32 3.62 -2.85
CA THR A 332 6.49 2.17 -3.17
C THR A 332 5.88 1.75 -4.51
N SER A 333 5.04 2.58 -5.13
CA SER A 333 4.52 2.35 -6.49
C SER A 333 5.41 2.92 -7.60
N PHE A 334 6.65 3.33 -7.29
CA PHE A 334 7.62 3.88 -8.24
C PHE A 334 7.27 5.25 -8.85
N ARG A 335 6.04 5.75 -8.66
CA ARG A 335 5.54 6.99 -9.32
C ARG A 335 6.38 8.23 -9.11
N ASN A 336 7.10 8.30 -8.00
CA ASN A 336 7.87 9.48 -7.60
C ASN A 336 9.37 9.35 -7.91
N GLY A 337 9.79 8.24 -8.51
CA GLY A 337 11.18 7.96 -8.85
C GLY A 337 12.07 7.66 -7.65
N ASP A 338 13.38 7.86 -7.83
CA ASP A 338 14.39 7.61 -6.80
C ASP A 338 14.73 8.86 -5.99
N GLY A 339 14.98 8.63 -4.70
CA GLY A 339 15.57 9.55 -3.76
C GLY A 339 17.10 9.52 -3.79
N LYS A 340 17.71 10.10 -2.75
CA LYS A 340 19.16 10.33 -2.67
C LYS A 340 19.95 9.25 -1.95
N THR A 341 19.28 8.43 -1.14
CA THR A 341 19.89 7.42 -0.25
C THR A 341 19.45 6.03 -0.69
N ASN A 342 20.29 5.02 -0.45
CA ASN A 342 20.06 3.66 -0.96
C ASN A 342 18.74 3.03 -0.49
N ASP A 343 18.18 3.47 0.63
CA ASP A 343 16.89 3.05 1.19
C ASP A 343 15.70 3.84 0.61
N LYS A 344 15.94 4.73 -0.35
CA LYS A 344 14.95 5.58 -1.00
C LYS A 344 15.00 5.47 -2.53
N MET A 345 15.48 4.36 -3.09
CA MET A 345 15.63 4.18 -4.54
C MET A 345 14.77 3.00 -5.05
N PRO A 346 13.43 3.15 -5.10
CA PRO A 346 12.54 2.08 -5.54
C PRO A 346 12.76 1.67 -6.99
N LEU A 347 13.04 2.59 -7.91
CA LEU A 347 13.32 2.27 -9.32
C LEU A 347 14.64 1.52 -9.45
N ARG A 348 15.71 2.03 -8.83
CA ARG A 348 16.99 1.33 -8.81
C ARG A 348 16.84 -0.09 -8.28
N TRP A 349 16.14 -0.26 -7.17
CA TRP A 349 15.91 -1.60 -6.63
C TRP A 349 15.21 -2.50 -7.63
N PHE A 350 14.15 -2.02 -8.26
CA PHE A 350 13.43 -2.81 -9.27
C PHE A 350 14.31 -3.18 -10.48
N GLU A 351 15.19 -2.28 -10.94
CA GLU A 351 16.14 -2.57 -12.01
C GLU A 351 17.16 -3.65 -11.65
N CYS A 352 17.58 -3.73 -10.38
CA CYS A 352 18.67 -4.60 -9.92
C CYS A 352 18.19 -5.95 -9.36
N THR A 353 16.92 -6.05 -8.97
CA THR A 353 16.46 -7.16 -8.13
C THR A 353 16.13 -8.45 -8.89
N LEU A 354 15.85 -8.36 -10.20
CA LEU A 354 15.32 -9.47 -11.01
C LEU A 354 16.31 -10.10 -11.98
#